data_AF-A0A0G1TTI4-F1
#
_entry.id   AF-A0A0G1TTI4-F1
#
_cell.length_a   1.000
_cell.length_b   1.000
_cell.length_c   1.000
_cell.angle_alpha   90.00
_cell.angle_beta   90.00
_cell.angle_gamma   90.00
#
_symmetry.space_group_name_H-M   'P 1'
#
loop_
_entity.id
_entity.type
_entity.pdbx_description
1 polymer ?
#
loop_
_entity_poly.entity_id
_entity_poly.type
_entity_poly.pdbx_seq_one_letter_code
_entity_poly.pdbx_strand_id
1 'polypeptide(L)'
;DRFTGLKNRRGAGETRREDKVIPDFGILIWPVAKGFILVAFFLYIIFSFVVVRQVQLMTLTLEVGFETQLKILSYLHLAFAILVFLAALIVL
;
A
#
# COMPACT_ATOMS: atom_id res chain seq x y z
N ASP A 1 -69.29 -6.83 -15.11
CA ASP A 1 -68.04 -6.82 -14.31
C ASP A 1 -66.86 -6.13 -14.99
N ARG A 2 -66.78 -4.79 -14.89
CA ARG A 2 -65.59 -4.02 -15.32
C ARG A 2 -64.44 -4.04 -14.31
N PHE A 3 -64.63 -4.68 -13.15
CA PHE A 3 -63.64 -4.74 -12.07
C PHE A 3 -62.68 -5.94 -12.17
N THR A 4 -62.97 -6.94 -13.01
CA THR A 4 -62.13 -8.14 -13.17
C THR A 4 -60.97 -7.93 -14.15
N GLY A 5 -61.12 -7.04 -15.15
CA GLY A 5 -60.05 -6.73 -16.12
C GLY A 5 -58.91 -5.86 -15.58
N LEU A 6 -59.12 -5.13 -14.48
CA LEU A 6 -58.12 -4.24 -13.87
C LEU A 6 -57.17 -4.96 -12.90
N LYS A 7 -57.45 -6.23 -12.55
CA LYS A 7 -56.58 -7.02 -11.66
C LYS A 7 -55.42 -7.67 -12.43
N ASN A 8 -55.61 -7.99 -13.71
CA ASN A 8 -54.60 -8.70 -14.52
C ASN A 8 -53.50 -7.81 -15.10
N ARG A 9 -53.64 -6.47 -15.04
CA ARG A 9 -52.61 -5.53 -15.52
C ARG A 9 -51.65 -5.03 -14.44
N ARG A 10 -51.83 -5.49 -13.19
CA ARG A 10 -50.99 -5.06 -12.05
C ARG A 10 -49.79 -5.97 -11.78
N GLY A 11 -49.64 -7.07 -12.52
CA GLY A 11 -48.49 -7.98 -12.41
C GLY A 11 -47.41 -7.80 -13.49
N ALA A 12 -47.58 -6.87 -14.44
CA ALA A 12 -46.66 -6.68 -15.57
C ALA A 12 -45.72 -5.50 -15.35
N GLY A 13 -45.10 -5.45 -14.18
CA GLY A 13 -44.16 -4.41 -13.78
C GLY A 13 -43.00 -4.97 -12.97
N GLU A 14 -42.66 -6.24 -13.19
CA GLU A 14 -41.39 -6.78 -12.69
C GLU A 14 -40.29 -6.27 -13.62
N THR A 15 -39.90 -5.00 -13.39
CA THR A 15 -38.75 -4.40 -14.02
C THR A 15 -37.54 -5.23 -13.68
N ARG A 16 -37.18 -6.12 -14.62
CA ARG A 16 -35.90 -6.78 -14.78
C ARG A 16 -34.80 -5.86 -14.23
N ARG A 17 -34.29 -6.18 -13.05
CA ARG A 17 -33.10 -5.49 -12.53
C ARG A 17 -32.00 -5.85 -13.51
N GLU A 18 -31.65 -4.94 -14.40
CA GLU A 18 -30.39 -5.03 -15.10
C GLU A 18 -29.31 -4.91 -14.02
N ASP A 19 -28.82 -6.07 -13.61
CA ASP A 19 -27.58 -6.25 -12.87
C ASP A 19 -26.46 -5.72 -13.75
N LYS A 20 -26.31 -4.41 -13.72
CA LYS A 20 -25.22 -3.70 -14.37
C LYS A 20 -23.94 -4.23 -13.74
N VAL A 21 -23.29 -5.16 -14.42
CA VAL A 21 -21.97 -5.67 -14.06
C VAL A 21 -20.98 -4.53 -14.27
N ILE A 22 -20.83 -3.69 -13.26
CA ILE A 22 -19.79 -2.67 -13.22
C ILE A 22 -18.48 -3.43 -12.98
N PRO A 23 -17.47 -3.31 -13.85
CA PRO A 23 -16.17 -3.91 -13.60
C PRO A 23 -15.64 -3.41 -12.25
N ASP A 24 -15.35 -4.32 -11.33
CA ASP A 24 -14.72 -3.98 -10.06
C ASP A 24 -13.23 -3.71 -10.31
N PHE A 25 -12.92 -2.48 -10.73
CA PHE A 25 -11.57 -2.01 -10.95
C PHE A 25 -10.66 -2.20 -9.73
N GLY A 26 -11.23 -2.30 -8.51
CA GLY A 26 -10.50 -2.56 -7.28
C GLY A 26 -9.73 -3.88 -7.31
N ILE A 27 -10.35 -4.94 -7.85
CA ILE A 27 -9.73 -6.28 -7.94
C ILE A 27 -8.51 -6.27 -8.86
N LEU A 28 -8.56 -5.51 -9.95
CA LEU A 28 -7.46 -5.46 -10.92
C LEU A 28 -6.29 -4.60 -10.43
N ILE A 29 -6.58 -3.47 -9.77
CA ILE A 29 -5.57 -2.49 -9.37
C ILE A 29 -4.80 -2.95 -8.12
N TRP A 30 -5.47 -3.63 -7.19
CA TRP A 30 -4.88 -4.02 -5.91
C TRP A 30 -3.60 -4.87 -6.01
N PRO A 31 -3.53 -5.96 -6.79
CA PRO A 31 -2.30 -6.75 -6.90
C PRO A 31 -1.14 -5.98 -7.53
N VAL A 32 -1.43 -5.09 -8.50
CA VAL A 32 -0.42 -4.22 -9.13
C VAL A 32 0.14 -3.23 -8.11
N ALA A 33 -0.73 -2.61 -7.31
CA ALA A 33 -0.33 -1.69 -6.25
C ALA A 33 0.55 -2.37 -5.20
N LYS A 34 0.21 -3.59 -4.78
CA LYS A 34 1.04 -4.38 -3.84
C LYS A 34 2.45 -4.59 -4.36
N GLY A 35 2.58 -5.03 -5.62
CA GLY A 35 3.88 -5.23 -6.25
C GLY A 35 4.71 -3.95 -6.28
N PHE A 36 4.09 -2.81 -6.63
CA PHE A 36 4.78 -1.52 -6.66
C PHE A 36 5.27 -1.08 -5.27
N ILE A 37 4.46 -1.27 -4.22
CA ILE A 37 4.84 -0.94 -2.84
C ILE A 37 6.03 -1.80 -2.37
N LEU A 38 6.04 -3.11 -2.70
CA LEU A 38 7.18 -3.97 -2.37
C LEU A 38 8.47 -3.51 -3.04
N VAL A 39 8.41 -3.11 -4.31
CA VAL A 39 9.56 -2.53 -5.02
C VAL A 39 10.00 -1.22 -4.37
N ALA A 40 9.07 -0.35 -3.97
CA ALA A 40 9.38 0.89 -3.28
C ALA A 40 10.09 0.63 -1.93
N PHE A 41 9.64 -0.34 -1.14
CA PHE A 41 10.33 -0.70 0.11
C PHE A 41 11.70 -1.32 -0.13
N PHE A 42 11.87 -2.11 -1.19
CA PHE A 42 13.19 -2.61 -1.57
C PHE A 42 14.15 -1.46 -1.91
N LEU A 43 13.71 -0.49 -2.73
CA LEU A 43 14.49 0.71 -3.02
C LEU A 43 14.78 1.53 -1.76
N TYR A 44 13.84 1.56 -0.81
CA TYR A 44 14.02 2.23 0.47
C TYR A 44 15.16 1.61 1.30
N ILE A 45 15.35 0.29 1.26
CA ILE A 45 16.51 -0.35 1.90
C ILE A 45 17.83 0.15 1.28
N ILE A 46 17.89 0.25 -0.06
CA ILE A 46 19.08 0.76 -0.75
C ILE A 46 19.34 2.20 -0.32
N PHE A 47 18.29 3.02 -0.24
CA PHE A 47 18.38 4.39 0.27
C PHE A 47 18.90 4.44 1.71
N SER A 48 18.36 3.62 2.62
CA SER A 48 18.82 3.55 4.01
C SER A 48 20.28 3.11 4.11
N PHE A 49 20.75 2.21 3.23
CA PHE A 49 22.16 1.83 3.17
C PHE A 49 23.04 3.01 2.74
N VAL A 50 22.61 3.78 1.75
CA VAL A 50 23.28 5.02 1.32
C VAL A 50 23.34 6.03 2.48
N VAL A 51 22.27 6.16 3.27
CA VAL A 51 22.25 7.04 4.46
C VAL A 51 23.33 6.62 5.46
N VAL A 52 23.50 5.34 5.75
CA VAL A 52 24.58 4.86 6.64
C VAL A 52 25.94 5.30 6.13
N ARG A 53 26.19 5.14 4.82
CA ARG A 53 27.45 5.59 4.22
C ARG A 53 27.66 7.10 4.34
N GLN A 54 26.61 7.90 4.15
CA GLN A 54 26.68 9.35 4.27
C GLN A 54 26.95 9.77 5.72
N VAL A 55 26.26 9.17 6.70
CA VAL A 55 26.48 9.45 8.12
C VAL A 55 27.91 9.11 8.54
N GLN A 56 28.47 8.01 8.05
CA GLN A 56 29.87 7.65 8.32
C GLN A 56 30.86 8.70 7.80
N LEU A 57 30.62 9.29 6.62
CA LEU A 57 31.51 10.31 6.06
C LEU A 57 31.33 11.67 6.75
N MET A 58 30.10 12.06 7.07
CA MET A 58 29.80 13.33 7.74
C MET A 58 30.25 13.37 9.20
N THR A 59 30.25 12.22 9.89
CA THR A 59 30.69 12.16 11.29
C THR A 59 32.20 12.34 11.44
N LEU A 60 33.00 12.20 10.38
CA LEU A 60 34.45 12.47 10.43
C LEU A 60 34.79 13.96 10.60
N THR A 61 33.85 14.86 10.34
CA THR A 61 34.08 16.31 10.43
C THR A 61 33.42 16.93 11.67
N LEU A 62 32.75 16.13 12.50
CA LEU A 62 31.94 16.59 13.63
C LEU A 62 32.65 16.31 14.96
N GLU A 63 33.51 17.22 15.42
CA GLU A 63 34.17 17.16 16.75
C GLU A 63 33.24 17.62 17.90
N VAL A 64 31.97 17.25 17.86
CA VAL A 64 30.94 17.69 18.83
C VAL A 64 30.50 16.60 19.79
N GLY A 65 31.14 15.42 19.76
CA GLY A 65 30.87 14.31 20.69
C GLY A 65 29.62 13.48 20.39
N PHE A 66 28.90 13.77 19.30
CA PHE A 66 27.66 13.07 18.89
C PHE A 66 27.87 12.00 17.79
N GLU A 67 29.11 11.75 17.38
CA GLU A 67 29.42 10.87 16.25
C GLU A 67 28.88 9.44 16.43
N THR A 68 29.09 8.89 17.63
CA THR A 68 28.70 7.51 17.95
C THR A 68 27.19 7.34 17.93
N GLN A 69 26.46 8.31 18.49
CA GLN A 69 25.00 8.32 18.55
C GLN A 69 24.41 8.39 17.13
N LEU A 70 24.96 9.25 16.28
CA LEU A 70 24.53 9.37 14.88
C LEU A 70 24.82 8.09 14.08
N LYS A 71 26.00 7.48 14.27
CA LYS A 71 26.34 6.19 13.65
C LYS A 71 25.36 5.09 14.07
N ILE A 72 25.09 4.95 15.37
CA ILE A 72 24.14 3.96 15.88
C ILE A 72 22.74 4.19 15.31
N LEU A 73 22.25 5.43 15.30
CA LEU A 73 20.95 5.77 14.75
C LEU A 73 20.84 5.41 13.26
N SER A 74 21.91 5.60 12.49
CA SER A 74 21.94 5.23 11.08
C SER A 74 21.83 3.72 10.87
N TYR A 75 22.51 2.91 11.68
CA TYR A 75 22.40 1.45 11.62
C TYR A 75 21.03 0.96 12.07
N LEU A 76 20.45 1.57 13.12
CA LEU A 76 19.09 1.27 13.55
C LEU A 76 18.06 1.59 12.46
N HIS A 77 18.24 2.71 11.75
CA HIS A 77 17.38 3.07 10.63
C HIS A 77 17.44 2.03 9.49
N LEU A 78 18.64 1.56 9.14
CA LEU A 78 18.81 0.49 8.15
C LEU A 78 18.17 -0.82 8.62
N ALA A 79 18.39 -1.23 9.87
CA ALA A 79 17.77 -2.41 10.44
C ALA A 79 16.24 -2.31 10.43
N PHE A 80 15.70 -1.14 10.78
CA PHE A 80 14.25 -0.88 10.75
C PHE A 80 13.69 -0.94 9.32
N ALA A 81 14.38 -0.39 8.33
CA ALA A 81 13.98 -0.48 6.92
C ALA A 81 13.86 -1.94 6.45
N ILE A 82 14.82 -2.79 6.82
CA ILE A 82 14.78 -4.23 6.54
C ILE A 82 13.60 -4.89 7.25
N LEU A 83 13.38 -4.60 8.53
CA LEU A 83 12.26 -5.17 9.29
C LEU A 83 10.90 -4.78 8.69
N VAL A 84 10.72 -3.52 8.28
CA VAL A 84 9.49 -3.05 7.63
C VAL A 84 9.26 -3.77 6.31
N PHE A 85 10.31 -3.98 5.50
CA PHE A 85 10.20 -4.75 4.26
C PHE A 85 9.80 -6.20 4.52
N LEU A 86 10.40 -6.87 5.53
CA LEU A 86 10.01 -8.23 5.91
C LEU A 86 8.56 -8.30 6.40
N ALA A 87 8.12 -7.31 7.19
CA ALA A 87 6.72 -7.21 7.61
C ALA A 87 5.78 -6.99 6.41
N ALA A 88 6.20 -6.18 5.43
CA ALA A 88 5.43 -5.94 4.22
C ALA A 88 5.22 -7.23 3.40
N LEU A 89 6.19 -8.15 3.35
CA LEU A 89 6.03 -9.44 2.66
C LEU A 89 4.95 -10.35 3.28
N ILE A 90 4.64 -10.15 4.57
CA ILE A 90 3.65 -10.95 5.29
C ILE A 90 2.27 -10.27 5.25
N VAL A 91 2.24 -8.95 5.39
CA VAL A 91 1.01 -8.17 5.55
C VAL A 91 0.39 -7.76 4.22
N LEU A 92 1.22 -7.42 3.22
CA LEU A 92 0.78 -6.85 1.95
C LEU A 92 0.56 -7.94 0.90
#